data_AF-A0A964LW12-F1
#
_entry.id   AF-A0A964LW12-F1
#
_cell.length_a   1.000
_cell.length_b   1.000
_cell.length_c   1.000
_cell.angle_alpha   90.00
_cell.angle_beta   90.00
_cell.angle_gamma   90.00
#
_symmetry.space_group_name_H-M   'P 1'
#
loop_
_entity.id
_entity.type
_entity.pdbx_description
1 polymer ?
#
loop_
_entity_poly.entity_id
_entity_poly.type
_entity_poly.pdbx_seq_one_letter_code
_entity_poly.pdbx_strand_id
1 'polypeptide(L)'
;MRAYSGLAFFSLSLGVGTMLIYGPYVSKRENLPVIGSLVALITVISLIIVFKFDPLFDLVVTYTTEYSQPLLGLFCCIFVGWIWNRNAALAEIRQGCPDAELGWFWKIWPFYVKYVCLLAIVAMYLA
;
A
#
# COMPACT_ATOMS: atom_id res chain seq x y z
N MET A 1 2.50 0.60 10.23
CA MET A 1 2.10 0.03 11.53
C MET A 1 1.71 1.06 12.61
N ARG A 2 2.60 1.98 13.05
CA ARG A 2 2.27 2.94 14.15
C ARG A 2 1.03 3.85 13.92
N ALA A 3 0.73 4.20 12.67
CA ALA A 3 -0.41 5.06 12.35
C ALA A 3 -1.77 4.37 12.55
N TYR A 4 -1.88 3.08 12.27
CA TYR A 4 -3.14 2.32 12.41
C TYR A 4 -3.49 2.08 13.88
N SER A 5 -2.50 1.75 14.71
CA SER A 5 -2.70 1.63 16.16
C SER A 5 -3.17 2.97 16.73
N GLY A 6 -2.55 4.10 16.33
CA GLY A 6 -2.98 5.44 16.73
C GLY A 6 -4.41 5.79 16.32
N LEU A 7 -4.83 5.41 15.10
CA LEU A 7 -6.19 5.62 14.60
C LEU A 7 -7.23 4.78 15.37
N ALA A 8 -6.87 3.54 15.71
CA ALA A 8 -7.72 2.65 16.51
C ALA A 8 -7.90 3.15 17.95
N PHE A 9 -6.80 3.60 18.60
CA PHE A 9 -6.87 4.21 19.93
C PHE A 9 -7.67 5.53 19.92
N PHE A 10 -7.56 6.32 18.86
CA PHE A 10 -8.34 7.54 18.69
C PHE A 10 -9.85 7.25 18.54
N SER A 11 -10.21 6.24 17.74
CA SER A 11 -11.61 5.82 17.56
C SER A 11 -12.20 5.23 18.86
N LEU A 12 -11.42 4.46 19.63
CA LEU A 12 -11.80 3.97 20.95
C LEU A 12 -12.06 5.12 21.94
N SER A 13 -11.19 6.12 21.97
CA SER A 13 -11.36 7.30 22.83
C SER A 13 -12.63 8.09 22.49
N LEU A 14 -12.92 8.27 21.19
CA LEU A 14 -14.17 8.89 20.72
C LEU A 14 -15.40 8.06 21.09
N GLY A 15 -15.32 6.73 21.01
CA GLY A 15 -16.40 5.83 21.41
C GLY A 15 -16.75 5.94 22.89
N VAL A 16 -15.75 5.96 23.78
CA VAL A 16 -15.98 6.12 25.22
C VAL A 16 -16.47 7.53 25.56
N GLY A 17 -15.93 8.56 24.88
CA GLY A 17 -16.33 9.95 25.07
C GLY A 17 -17.79 10.22 24.67
N THR A 18 -18.23 9.70 23.52
CA THR A 18 -19.63 9.81 23.10
C THR A 18 -20.57 9.12 24.10
N MET A 19 -20.18 7.96 24.64
CA MET A 19 -20.96 7.24 25.63
C MET A 19 -21.13 7.99 26.97
N LEU A 20 -20.10 8.73 27.41
CA LEU A 20 -20.18 9.62 28.57
C LEU A 20 -21.12 10.81 28.33
N ILE A 21 -21.17 11.34 27.11
CA ILE A 21 -22.05 12.47 26.73
C ILE A 21 -23.51 12.01 26.60
N TYR A 22 -23.77 10.79 26.13
CA TYR A 22 -25.12 10.23 26.02
C TYR A 22 -25.67 9.67 27.34
N GLY A 23 -24.83 9.40 28.33
CA GLY A 23 -25.23 8.87 29.64
C GLY A 23 -26.36 9.66 30.34
N PRO A 24 -26.31 11.01 30.40
CA PRO A 24 -27.37 11.83 30.98
C PRO A 24 -28.68 11.85 30.17
N TYR A 25 -28.64 11.51 28.88
CA TYR A 25 -29.81 11.49 27.98
C TYR A 25 -30.52 10.13 27.94
N VAL A 26 -29.98 9.11 28.60
CA VAL A 26 -30.62 7.80 28.73
C VAL A 26 -31.86 7.92 29.62
N SER A 27 -33.01 7.53 29.07
CA SER A 27 -34.28 7.58 29.77
C SER A 27 -34.33 6.52 30.88
N LYS A 28 -34.79 6.88 32.09
CA LYS A 28 -34.88 5.97 33.26
C LYS A 28 -35.78 4.74 33.08
N ARG A 29 -36.48 4.63 31.94
CA ARG A 29 -37.34 3.48 31.58
C ARG A 29 -36.59 2.36 30.85
N GLU A 30 -35.34 2.56 30.45
CA GLU A 30 -34.56 1.52 29.76
C GLU A 30 -33.64 0.75 30.70
N ASN A 31 -33.28 -0.47 30.31
CA ASN A 31 -32.40 -1.34 31.08
C ASN A 31 -30.93 -0.90 30.93
N LEU A 32 -30.50 0.07 31.75
CA LEU A 32 -29.10 0.53 31.85
C LEU A 32 -28.05 -0.59 31.87
N PRO A 33 -28.19 -1.68 32.67
CA PRO A 33 -27.18 -2.74 32.69
C PRO A 33 -27.13 -3.54 31.39
N VAL A 34 -28.24 -3.66 30.66
CA VAL A 34 -28.29 -4.38 29.38
C VAL A 34 -27.60 -3.57 28.28
N ILE A 35 -27.87 -2.27 28.21
CA ILE A 35 -27.24 -1.38 27.23
C ILE A 35 -25.74 -1.25 27.50
N GLY A 36 -25.35 -1.08 28.78
CA GLY A 36 -23.95 -1.01 29.18
C GLY A 36 -23.17 -2.30 28.89
N SER A 37 -23.77 -3.46 29.15
CA SER A 37 -23.12 -4.77 28.87
C SER A 37 -22.97 -5.04 27.37
N LEU A 38 -23.95 -4.64 26.55
CA LEU A 38 -23.89 -4.80 25.10
C LEU A 38 -22.76 -3.95 24.49
N VAL A 39 -22.61 -2.70 24.93
CA VAL A 39 -21.52 -1.83 24.45
C VAL A 39 -20.15 -2.29 24.98
N ALA A 40 -20.06 -2.77 26.21
CA ALA A 40 -18.84 -3.39 26.74
C ALA A 40 -18.44 -4.61 25.91
N LEU A 41 -19.41 -5.44 25.51
CA LEU A 41 -19.17 -6.62 24.67
C LEU A 41 -18.67 -6.24 23.27
N ILE A 42 -19.28 -5.24 22.63
CA ILE A 42 -18.80 -4.70 21.34
C ILE A 42 -17.37 -4.15 21.44
N THR A 43 -17.05 -3.47 22.55
CA THR A 43 -15.71 -2.91 22.79
C THR A 43 -14.67 -4.02 22.95
N VAL A 44 -14.99 -5.08 23.70
CA VAL A 44 -14.09 -6.24 23.88
C VAL A 44 -13.88 -7.00 22.57
N ILE A 45 -14.94 -7.22 21.79
CA ILE A 45 -14.84 -7.87 20.47
C ILE A 45 -13.96 -7.05 19.52
N SER A 46 -14.17 -5.73 19.47
CA SER A 46 -13.33 -4.83 18.65
C SER A 46 -11.86 -4.89 19.06
N LEU A 47 -11.57 -4.96 20.36
CA LEU A 47 -10.20 -5.07 20.88
C LEU A 47 -9.52 -6.38 20.46
N ILE A 48 -10.24 -7.50 20.51
CA ILE A 48 -9.75 -8.82 20.08
C ILE A 48 -9.44 -8.83 18.58
N ILE A 49 -10.29 -8.20 17.77
CA ILE A 49 -10.09 -8.10 16.32
C ILE A 49 -8.81 -7.31 16.02
N VAL A 50 -8.61 -6.15 16.66
CA VAL A 50 -7.42 -5.32 16.44
C VAL A 50 -6.14 -6.10 16.79
N PHE A 51 -6.08 -6.76 17.96
CA PHE A 51 -4.91 -7.53 18.39
C PHE A 51 -4.57 -8.73 17.48
N LYS A 52 -5.56 -9.28 16.76
CA LYS A 52 -5.36 -10.40 15.82
C LYS A 52 -5.18 -9.94 14.37
N PHE A 53 -5.56 -8.70 14.05
CA PHE A 53 -5.50 -8.13 12.72
C PHE A 53 -4.09 -7.68 12.34
N ASP A 54 -3.29 -7.20 13.31
CA ASP A 54 -1.91 -6.74 13.07
C ASP A 54 -1.06 -7.72 12.23
N PRO A 55 -0.90 -9.02 12.59
CA PRO A 55 -0.05 -9.93 11.82
C PRO A 55 -0.62 -10.35 10.45
N LEU A 56 -1.95 -10.38 10.31
CA LEU A 56 -2.61 -10.75 9.05
C LEU A 56 -2.56 -9.60 8.04
N PHE A 57 -2.77 -8.38 8.51
CA PHE A 57 -2.64 -7.18 7.69
C PHE A 57 -1.19 -6.95 7.29
N ASP A 58 -0.23 -7.12 8.20
CA ASP A 58 1.19 -6.99 7.88
C ASP A 58 1.64 -8.02 6.84
N LEU A 59 1.16 -9.27 6.94
CA LEU A 59 1.42 -10.31 5.94
C LEU A 59 0.82 -9.97 4.57
N VAL A 60 -0.41 -9.46 4.52
CA VAL A 60 -1.04 -9.00 3.27
C VAL A 60 -0.28 -7.81 2.67
N VAL A 61 0.18 -6.87 3.50
CA VAL A 61 0.96 -5.70 3.06
C VAL A 61 2.34 -6.13 2.56
N THR A 62 3.05 -7.01 3.26
CA THR A 62 4.31 -7.58 2.79
C THR A 62 4.11 -8.31 1.46
N TYR A 63 3.08 -9.14 1.35
CA TYR A 63 2.78 -9.86 0.11
C TYR A 63 2.45 -8.90 -1.05
N THR A 64 1.61 -7.89 -0.81
CA THR A 64 1.17 -6.98 -1.87
C THR A 64 2.19 -5.88 -2.19
N THR A 65 3.09 -5.51 -1.28
CA THR A 65 4.02 -4.38 -1.44
C THR A 65 5.44 -4.84 -1.69
N GLU A 66 5.95 -5.83 -0.96
CA GLU A 66 7.33 -6.32 -1.15
C GLU A 66 7.42 -7.32 -2.30
N TYR A 67 6.43 -8.18 -2.48
CA TYR A 67 6.45 -9.19 -3.55
C TYR A 67 5.93 -8.66 -4.88
N SER A 68 4.88 -7.81 -4.86
CA SER A 68 4.20 -7.39 -6.10
C SER A 68 4.92 -6.24 -6.82
N GLN A 69 5.61 -5.33 -6.11
CA GLN A 69 6.40 -4.26 -6.72
C GLN A 69 7.54 -4.75 -7.62
N PRO A 70 8.41 -5.69 -7.19
CA PRO A 70 9.46 -6.21 -8.05
C PRO A 70 8.89 -7.05 -9.19
N LEU A 71 7.77 -7.76 -8.99
CA LEU A 71 7.06 -8.48 -10.06
C LEU A 71 6.54 -7.52 -11.14
N LEU A 72 5.96 -6.38 -10.74
CA LEU A 72 5.52 -5.35 -11.66
C LEU A 72 6.71 -4.70 -12.40
N GLY A 73 7.80 -4.43 -11.69
CA GLY A 73 9.05 -3.94 -12.28
C GLY A 73 9.62 -4.90 -13.33
N LEU A 74 9.56 -6.20 -13.08
CA LEU A 74 9.96 -7.23 -14.05
C LEU A 74 9.11 -7.17 -15.31
N PHE A 75 7.79 -7.08 -15.16
CA PHE A 75 6.86 -6.94 -16.29
C PHE A 75 7.13 -5.68 -17.10
N CYS A 76 7.34 -4.53 -16.44
CA CYS A 76 7.69 -3.27 -17.11
C CYS A 76 9.02 -3.36 -17.87
N CYS A 77 10.05 -3.99 -17.29
CA CYS A 77 11.36 -4.14 -17.94
C CYS A 77 11.30 -5.05 -19.16
N ILE A 78 10.52 -6.15 -19.08
CA ILE A 78 10.29 -7.04 -20.22
C ILE A 78 9.51 -6.30 -21.31
N PHE A 79 8.48 -5.54 -20.95
CA PHE A 79 7.71 -4.72 -21.89
C PHE A 79 8.62 -3.70 -22.60
N VAL A 80 9.30 -2.83 -21.85
CA VAL A 80 10.17 -1.80 -22.43
C VAL A 80 11.35 -2.39 -23.22
N GLY A 81 11.92 -3.50 -22.75
CA GLY A 81 13.09 -4.13 -23.37
C GLY A 81 12.80 -4.98 -24.60
N TRP A 82 11.63 -5.64 -24.68
CA TRP A 82 11.31 -6.58 -25.78
C TRP A 82 10.14 -6.14 -26.67
N ILE A 83 9.11 -5.46 -26.13
CA ILE A 83 7.90 -5.14 -26.91
C ILE A 83 7.86 -3.69 -27.37
N TRP A 84 8.49 -2.75 -26.65
CA TRP A 84 8.40 -1.34 -26.98
C TRP A 84 9.16 -1.00 -28.26
N ASN A 85 8.45 -0.41 -29.23
CA ASN A 85 9.06 -0.05 -30.52
C ASN A 85 9.91 1.22 -30.39
N ARG A 86 11.20 0.95 -30.22
CA ARG A 86 12.32 1.89 -30.21
C ARG A 86 12.23 3.00 -31.27
N ASN A 87 11.86 2.67 -32.50
CA ASN A 87 11.84 3.62 -33.62
C ASN A 87 10.67 4.61 -33.51
N ALA A 88 9.55 4.20 -32.92
CA ALA A 88 8.41 5.08 -32.67
C ALA A 88 8.70 6.10 -31.57
N ALA A 89 9.41 5.69 -30.51
CA ALA A 89 9.85 6.60 -29.45
C ALA A 89 10.85 7.65 -29.94
N LEU A 90 11.77 7.25 -30.83
CA LEU A 90 12.73 8.19 -31.43
C LEU A 90 12.02 9.22 -32.32
N ALA A 91 10.98 8.80 -33.05
CA ALA A 91 10.19 9.70 -33.91
C ALA A 91 9.45 10.79 -33.12
N GLU A 92 8.96 10.49 -31.91
CA GLU A 92 8.37 11.50 -31.02
C GLU A 92 9.42 12.44 -30.41
N ILE A 93 10.55 11.90 -29.96
CA ILE A 93 11.62 12.72 -29.37
C ILE A 93 12.19 13.70 -30.42
N ARG A 94 12.24 13.30 -31.69
CA ARG A 94 12.64 14.13 -32.83
C ARG A 94 11.73 15.34 -33.07
N GLN A 95 10.45 15.27 -32.69
CA GLN A 95 9.54 16.43 -32.77
C GLN A 95 9.81 17.48 -31.67
N GLY A 96 10.38 17.06 -30.53
CA GLY A 96 10.68 17.95 -29.40
C GLY A 96 12.11 18.51 -29.35
N CYS A 97 13.12 17.73 -29.77
CA CYS A 97 14.54 18.12 -29.79
C CYS A 97 15.29 17.49 -30.98
N PRO A 98 15.90 18.29 -31.89
CA PRO A 98 16.57 17.78 -33.09
C PRO A 98 17.94 17.11 -32.85
N ASP A 99 18.58 17.29 -31.68
CA ASP A 99 19.94 16.78 -31.37
C ASP A 99 19.97 15.45 -30.59
N ALA A 100 18.83 14.79 -30.37
CA ALA A 100 18.75 13.57 -29.57
C ALA A 100 19.29 12.30 -30.28
N GLU A 101 19.53 12.35 -31.59
CA GLU A 101 19.93 11.19 -32.42
C GLU A 101 21.44 10.82 -32.30
N LEU A 102 22.31 11.72 -31.84
CA LEU A 102 23.77 11.55 -31.90
C LEU A 102 24.44 10.98 -30.63
N GLY A 103 23.68 10.79 -29.56
CA GLY A 103 24.22 10.25 -28.31
C GLY A 103 24.42 8.74 -28.37
N TRP A 104 25.63 8.26 -28.02
CA TRP A 104 25.89 6.86 -27.64
C TRP A 104 24.84 6.26 -26.68
N PHE A 105 24.12 7.13 -25.97
CA PHE A 105 22.93 6.86 -25.17
C PHE A 105 21.92 5.92 -25.85
N TRP A 106 21.59 6.12 -27.13
CA TRP A 106 20.55 5.33 -27.80
C TRP A 106 20.95 3.86 -28.03
N LYS A 107 22.25 3.60 -28.18
CA LYS A 107 22.80 2.25 -28.35
C LYS A 107 22.99 1.54 -27.01
N ILE A 108 23.34 2.29 -25.96
CA ILE A 108 23.53 1.77 -24.59
C ILE A 108 22.19 1.52 -23.88
N TRP A 109 21.17 2.34 -24.13
CA TRP A 109 19.88 2.31 -23.45
C TRP A 109 19.16 0.95 -23.49
N PRO A 110 18.98 0.28 -24.65
CA PRO A 110 18.33 -1.04 -24.68
C PRO A 110 19.18 -2.12 -23.99
N PHE A 111 20.50 -1.98 -23.96
CA PHE A 111 21.38 -2.90 -23.23
C PHE A 111 21.27 -2.65 -21.72
N TYR A 112 21.22 -1.39 -21.29
CA TYR A 112 21.06 -1.00 -19.90
C TYR A 112 19.70 -1.47 -19.33
N VAL A 113 18.59 -1.20 -20.02
CA VAL A 113 17.25 -1.62 -19.57
C VAL A 113 17.12 -3.14 -19.52
N LYS A 114 17.72 -3.87 -20.48
CA LYS A 114 17.63 -5.33 -20.53
C LYS A 114 18.53 -6.03 -19.52
N TYR A 115 19.75 -5.54 -19.27
CA TYR A 115 20.72 -6.22 -18.41
C TYR A 115 20.80 -5.62 -17.01
N VAL A 116 20.88 -4.30 -16.87
CA VAL A 116 21.03 -3.65 -15.55
C VAL A 116 19.73 -3.73 -14.75
N CYS A 117 18.59 -3.47 -15.40
CA CYS A 117 17.29 -3.51 -14.73
C CYS A 117 16.88 -4.94 -14.35
N LEU A 118 17.13 -5.92 -15.22
CA LEU A 118 16.86 -7.33 -14.93
C LEU A 118 17.76 -7.85 -13.79
N LEU A 119 19.03 -7.47 -13.78
CA LEU A 119 19.98 -7.85 -12.73
C LEU A 119 19.63 -7.21 -11.38
N ALA A 120 19.16 -5.95 -11.36
CA ALA A 120 18.69 -5.30 -10.14
C ALA A 120 17.46 -6.01 -9.53
N ILE A 121 16.51 -6.46 -10.35
CA ILE A 121 15.33 -7.19 -9.88
C ILE A 121 15.72 -8.58 -9.35
N VAL A 122 16.62 -9.29 -10.04
CA VAL A 122 17.15 -10.58 -9.56
C VAL A 122 17.92 -10.40 -8.26
N ALA A 123 18.69 -9.33 -8.12
CA ALA A 123 19.38 -9.00 -6.87
C ALA A 123 18.41 -8.74 -5.72
N MET A 124 17.29 -8.02 -5.94
CA MET A 124 16.26 -7.84 -4.92
C MET A 124 15.50 -9.12 -4.55
N TYR A 125 15.38 -10.08 -5.47
CA TYR A 125 14.76 -11.38 -5.17
C TYR A 125 15.70 -12.33 -4.40
N LEU A 126 17.02 -12.10 -4.49
CA LEU A 126 18.05 -12.95 -3.88
C LEU A 126 18.56 -12.41 -2.53
N ALA A 127 18.47 -11.10 -2.31
CA ALA A 127 18.84 -10.41 -1.07
C ALA A 127 17.64 -10.32 -0.10
#